data_AF-A0A524QW59-F1
#
_entry.id   AF-A0A524QW59-F1
#
_cell.length_a   1.000
_cell.length_b   1.000
_cell.length_c   1.000
_cell.angle_alpha   90.00
_cell.angle_beta   90.00
_cell.angle_gamma   90.00
#
_symmetry.space_group_name_H-M   'P 1'
#
loop_
_entity.id
_entity.type
_entity.pdbx_description
1 polymer ?
#
loop_
_entity_poly.entity_id
_entity_poly.type
_entity_poly.pdbx_seq_one_letter_code
_entity_poly.pdbx_strand_id
1 'polypeptide(L)'
;MGRTGRGGCIAGEGWSVLEAFVTGRWDVEIFETAEAAGARGAELFLDAARESLAGRGRFYVALSGGSSPVPLFRCLAEEVSRAGIDWRTVHIFWADERCVPPGHGESNFRLTDELLPSKLPAPGAVSHR
;
A
#
# COMPACT_ATOMS: atom_id res chain seq x y z
N MET A 1 -19.72 -25.94 5.53
CA MET A 1 -20.25 -25.93 4.14
C MET A 1 -20.35 -24.46 3.70
N GLY A 2 -19.28 -23.88 3.15
CA GLY A 2 -19.26 -22.47 2.75
C GLY A 2 -19.88 -22.29 1.37
N ARG A 3 -20.81 -21.33 1.23
CA ARG A 3 -21.46 -21.00 -0.04
C ARG A 3 -20.48 -20.27 -0.96
N THR A 4 -20.29 -20.77 -2.17
CA THR A 4 -19.61 -20.09 -3.27
C THR A 4 -20.56 -19.05 -3.89
N GLY A 5 -20.22 -17.77 -3.79
CA GLY A 5 -20.93 -16.71 -4.51
C GLY A 5 -20.45 -16.65 -5.96
N ARG A 6 -21.35 -16.80 -6.93
CA ARG A 6 -21.07 -16.48 -8.34
C ARG A 6 -21.44 -15.02 -8.58
N GLY A 7 -20.46 -14.13 -8.63
CA GLY A 7 -20.63 -12.81 -9.22
C GLY A 7 -20.29 -12.90 -10.70
N GLY A 8 -21.29 -12.82 -11.59
CA GLY A 8 -21.06 -12.75 -13.03
C GLY A 8 -20.98 -11.30 -13.48
N CYS A 9 -19.89 -10.91 -14.14
CA CYS A 9 -19.83 -9.69 -14.95
C CYS A 9 -20.22 -10.05 -16.39
N ILE A 10 -21.19 -9.34 -16.96
CA ILE A 10 -21.59 -9.47 -18.36
C ILE A 10 -20.80 -8.41 -19.14
N ALA A 11 -19.94 -8.84 -20.07
CA ALA A 11 -19.16 -7.96 -20.94
C ALA A 11 -19.98 -7.55 -22.17
N GLY A 12 -19.97 -6.25 -22.49
CA GLY A 12 -20.36 -5.73 -23.80
C GLY A 12 -19.22 -5.85 -24.82
N GLU A 13 -19.57 -5.81 -26.10
CA GLU A 13 -18.71 -6.13 -27.24
C GLU A 13 -17.48 -5.20 -27.35
N GLY A 14 -16.29 -5.79 -27.51
CA GLY A 14 -15.05 -5.08 -27.90
C GLY A 14 -13.80 -5.37 -27.06
N TRP A 15 -13.95 -5.97 -25.88
CA TRP A 15 -12.84 -6.40 -25.03
C TRP A 15 -12.90 -7.91 -24.87
N SER A 16 -11.88 -8.63 -25.34
CA SER A 16 -11.68 -10.01 -24.94
C SER A 16 -11.16 -10.00 -23.50
N VAL A 17 -12.07 -10.12 -22.55
CA VAL A 17 -11.70 -10.54 -21.19
C VAL A 17 -11.16 -11.95 -21.35
N LEU A 18 -9.83 -12.12 -21.31
CA LEU A 18 -9.29 -13.41 -20.88
C LEU A 18 -9.95 -13.66 -19.52
N GLU A 19 -10.79 -14.68 -19.40
CA GLU A 19 -11.39 -15.10 -18.13
C GLU A 19 -10.25 -15.49 -17.19
N ALA A 20 -9.65 -14.50 -16.53
CA ALA A 20 -8.72 -14.71 -15.45
C ALA A 20 -9.59 -15.15 -14.27
N PHE A 21 -9.64 -16.46 -14.03
CA PHE A 21 -10.14 -16.99 -12.78
C PHE A 21 -9.19 -16.54 -11.68
N VAL A 22 -9.52 -15.42 -11.02
CA VAL A 22 -8.76 -14.97 -9.87
C VAL A 22 -9.13 -15.89 -8.71
N THR A 23 -8.37 -16.96 -8.52
CA THR A 23 -8.61 -17.95 -7.45
C THR A 23 -8.16 -17.39 -6.12
N GLY A 24 -9.06 -17.29 -5.13
CA GLY A 24 -8.73 -16.79 -3.81
C GLY A 24 -9.92 -16.22 -3.06
N ARG A 25 -9.67 -15.80 -1.81
CA ARG A 25 -10.58 -14.93 -1.07
C ARG A 25 -10.23 -13.49 -1.42
N TRP A 26 -11.23 -12.75 -1.86
CA TRP A 26 -11.13 -11.33 -2.18
C TRP A 26 -12.09 -10.59 -1.25
N ASP A 27 -11.60 -9.52 -0.65
CA ASP A 27 -12.45 -8.59 0.09
C ASP A 27 -12.45 -7.28 -0.72
N VAL A 28 -13.65 -6.77 -1.05
CA VAL A 28 -13.85 -5.53 -1.81
C VAL A 28 -14.56 -4.54 -0.91
N GLU A 29 -13.89 -3.43 -0.61
CA GLU A 29 -14.44 -2.31 0.15
C GLU A 29 -14.62 -1.11 -0.81
N ILE A 30 -15.81 -0.50 -0.81
CA ILE A 30 -16.14 0.65 -1.67
C ILE A 30 -16.28 1.89 -0.79
N PHE A 31 -15.62 2.97 -1.18
CA PHE A 31 -15.62 4.25 -0.47
C PHE A 31 -16.12 5.36 -1.38
N GLU A 32 -16.77 6.35 -0.79
CA GLU A 32 -17.25 7.53 -1.52
C GLU A 32 -16.09 8.45 -1.96
N THR A 33 -14.98 8.44 -1.22
CA THR A 33 -13.84 9.33 -1.47
C THR A 33 -12.50 8.58 -1.42
N ALA A 34 -11.50 9.14 -2.10
CA ALA A 34 -10.14 8.62 -2.09
C ALA A 34 -9.50 8.75 -0.70
N GLU A 35 -9.88 9.78 0.06
CA GLU A 35 -9.44 10.02 1.43
C GLU A 35 -9.93 8.92 2.37
N ALA A 36 -11.21 8.52 2.27
CA ALA A 36 -11.76 7.43 3.06
C ALA A 36 -11.09 6.09 2.73
N ALA A 37 -10.84 5.82 1.44
CA ALA A 37 -10.08 4.65 1.01
C ALA A 37 -8.63 4.70 1.51
N GLY A 38 -8.00 5.88 1.50
CA GLY A 38 -6.64 6.10 2.01
C GLY A 38 -6.52 5.85 3.51
N ALA A 39 -7.47 6.36 4.29
CA ALA A 39 -7.53 6.12 5.73
C ALA A 39 -7.67 4.63 6.04
N ARG A 40 -8.57 3.93 5.35
CA ARG A 40 -8.70 2.47 5.47
C ARG A 40 -7.41 1.75 5.08
N GLY A 41 -6.76 2.17 4.00
CA GLY A 41 -5.49 1.61 3.56
C GLY A 41 -4.37 1.81 4.58
N ALA A 42 -4.34 2.95 5.29
CA ALA A 42 -3.39 3.22 6.36
C ALA A 42 -3.63 2.31 7.57
N GLU A 43 -4.88 2.08 7.96
CA GLU A 43 -5.22 1.10 9.01
C GLU A 43 -4.74 -0.31 8.64
N LEU A 44 -5.06 -0.77 7.43
CA LEU A 44 -4.63 -2.07 6.91
C LEU A 44 -3.11 -2.22 6.91
N PHE A 45 -2.40 -1.16 6.51
CA PHE A 45 -0.93 -1.15 6.55
C PHE A 45 -0.41 -1.30 7.98
N LEU A 46 -0.95 -0.54 8.94
CA LEU A 46 -0.50 -0.59 10.34
C LEU A 46 -0.83 -1.94 10.99
N ASP A 47 -1.98 -2.51 10.70
CA ASP A 47 -2.36 -3.83 11.20
C ASP A 47 -1.45 -4.93 10.63
N ALA A 48 -1.19 -4.91 9.32
CA ALA A 48 -0.24 -5.83 8.69
C ALA A 48 1.18 -5.67 9.24
N ALA A 49 1.60 -4.43 9.52
CA ALA A 49 2.88 -4.15 10.15
C ALA A 49 2.95 -4.75 11.56
N ARG A 50 1.95 -4.49 12.41
CA ARG A 50 1.88 -5.04 13.78
C ARG A 50 1.89 -6.56 13.78
N GLU A 51 1.10 -7.19 12.91
CA GLU A 51 1.06 -8.64 12.78
C GLU A 51 2.42 -9.22 12.36
N SER A 52 3.04 -8.64 11.32
CA SER A 52 4.34 -9.11 10.84
C SER A 52 5.46 -8.91 11.88
N LEU A 53 5.43 -7.80 12.61
CA LEU A 53 6.39 -7.50 13.67
C LEU A 53 6.23 -8.45 14.86
N ALA A 54 4.99 -8.73 15.28
CA ALA A 54 4.72 -9.70 16.34
C ALA A 54 5.15 -11.12 15.95
N GLY A 55 4.94 -11.52 14.70
CA GLY A 55 5.23 -12.88 14.23
C GLY A 55 6.70 -13.12 13.84
N ARG A 56 7.37 -12.12 13.26
CA ARG A 56 8.71 -12.29 12.63
C ARG A 56 9.73 -11.23 13.04
N GLY A 57 9.34 -10.23 13.82
CA GLY A 57 10.21 -9.12 14.22
C GLY A 57 10.59 -8.15 13.10
N ARG A 58 10.01 -8.31 11.89
CA ARG A 58 10.25 -7.46 10.72
C ARG A 58 9.00 -7.34 9.87
N PHE A 59 8.83 -6.19 9.22
CA PHE A 59 7.78 -5.95 8.24
C PHE A 59 8.40 -5.55 6.90
N TYR A 60 8.01 -6.22 5.83
CA TYR A 60 8.48 -5.94 4.47
C TYR A 60 7.29 -5.49 3.64
N VAL A 61 7.41 -4.35 2.97
CA VAL A 61 6.32 -3.77 2.20
C VAL A 61 6.81 -3.21 0.87
N ALA A 62 6.08 -3.49 -0.21
CA ALA A 62 6.30 -2.89 -1.52
C ALA A 62 5.28 -1.75 -1.73
N LEU A 63 5.76 -0.55 -1.95
CA LEU A 63 4.94 0.64 -2.19
C LEU A 63 4.73 0.84 -3.70
N SER A 64 3.50 1.15 -4.06
CA SER A 64 3.16 1.59 -5.41
C SER A 64 3.49 3.07 -5.59
N GLY A 65 3.80 3.44 -6.84
CA GLY A 65 3.75 4.81 -7.32
C GLY A 65 2.35 5.32 -7.62
N GLY A 66 2.31 6.51 -8.23
CA GLY A 66 1.09 7.16 -8.74
C GLY A 66 0.32 7.97 -7.69
N SER A 67 -0.81 8.54 -8.10
CA SER A 67 -1.65 9.39 -7.23
C SER A 67 -2.55 8.60 -6.29
N SER A 68 -2.93 7.37 -6.65
CA SER A 68 -3.82 6.52 -5.86
C SER A 68 -3.36 6.25 -4.42
N PRO A 69 -2.07 5.96 -4.12
CA PRO A 69 -1.62 5.73 -2.74
C PRO A 69 -1.34 7.03 -1.96
N VAL A 70 -1.45 8.21 -2.57
CA VAL A 70 -1.16 9.49 -1.88
C VAL A 70 -2.01 9.72 -0.63
N PRO A 71 -3.34 9.49 -0.64
CA PRO A 71 -4.16 9.64 0.57
C PRO A 71 -3.72 8.70 1.70
N LEU A 72 -3.36 7.45 1.37
CA LEU A 72 -2.82 6.49 2.34
C LEU A 72 -1.53 7.01 2.98
N PHE A 73 -0.57 7.51 2.19
CA PHE A 73 0.69 8.01 2.72
C PHE A 73 0.51 9.20 3.66
N ARG A 74 -0.42 10.10 3.33
CA ARG A 74 -0.76 11.24 4.19
C ARG A 74 -1.33 10.78 5.53
N CYS A 75 -2.29 9.85 5.52
CA CYS A 75 -2.86 9.28 6.74
C CYS A 75 -1.79 8.56 7.57
N LEU A 76 -0.92 7.76 6.95
CA LEU A 76 0.18 7.11 7.66
C LEU A 76 1.11 8.12 8.32
N ALA A 77 1.47 9.20 7.63
CA ALA A 77 2.36 10.24 8.16
C ALA A 77 1.81 10.93 9.41
N GLU A 78 0.49 11.01 9.58
CA GLU A 78 -0.15 11.53 10.79
C GLU A 78 -0.09 10.52 11.95
N GLU A 79 -0.15 9.23 11.63
CA GLU A 79 -0.23 8.14 12.61
C GLU A 79 1.14 7.57 13.02
N VAL A 80 2.20 7.77 12.24
CA VAL A 80 3.50 7.09 12.44
C VAL A 80 4.12 7.30 13.82
N SER A 81 3.89 8.45 14.44
CA SER A 81 4.40 8.76 15.79
C SER A 81 3.60 8.07 16.90
N ARG A 82 2.33 7.74 16.66
CA ARG A 82 1.42 7.10 17.62
C ARG A 82 1.28 5.60 17.39
N ALA A 83 1.73 5.10 16.24
CA ALA A 83 1.57 3.71 15.83
C ALA A 83 2.29 2.69 16.73
N GLY A 84 3.28 3.11 17.53
CA GLY A 84 4.06 2.22 18.39
C GLY A 84 4.95 1.23 17.62
N ILE A 85 5.27 1.56 16.36
CA ILE A 85 6.07 0.73 15.46
C ILE A 85 7.55 1.12 15.58
N ASP A 86 8.43 0.13 15.76
CA ASP A 86 9.87 0.32 15.60
C ASP A 86 10.23 0.34 14.10
N TRP A 87 10.24 1.54 13.52
CA TRP A 87 10.45 1.73 12.08
C TRP A 87 11.78 1.16 11.56
N ARG A 88 12.80 0.97 12.42
CA ARG A 88 14.07 0.32 12.05
C ARG A 88 13.92 -1.12 11.57
N THR A 89 12.80 -1.75 11.93
CA THR A 89 12.46 -3.14 11.56
C THR A 89 11.53 -3.22 10.35
N VAL A 90 11.16 -2.07 9.79
CA VAL A 90 10.36 -1.95 8.58
C VAL A 90 11.27 -1.78 7.36
N HIS A 91 11.05 -2.61 6.35
CA HIS A 91 11.78 -2.61 5.09
C HIS A 91 10.84 -2.21 3.95
N ILE A 92 11.15 -1.11 3.29
CA ILE A 92 10.34 -0.52 2.22
C ILE A 92 10.99 -0.78 0.87
N PHE A 93 10.22 -1.30 -0.07
CA PHE A 93 10.58 -1.49 -1.46
C PHE A 93 9.64 -0.67 -2.34
N TRP A 94 10.05 -0.39 -3.57
CA TRP A 94 9.17 0.17 -4.60
C TRP A 94 8.79 -0.95 -5.57
N ALA A 95 7.49 -1.18 -5.74
CA ALA A 95 6.98 -2.24 -6.61
C ALA A 95 7.39 -2.01 -8.07
N ASP A 96 7.39 -0.74 -8.48
CA ASP A 96 7.91 -0.24 -9.74
C ASP A 96 8.60 1.11 -9.50
N GLU A 97 9.55 1.47 -10.37
CA GLU A 97 10.21 2.77 -10.32
C GLU A 97 10.61 3.21 -11.73
N ARG A 98 10.62 4.52 -11.96
CA ARG A 98 11.08 5.14 -13.20
C ARG A 98 12.60 5.24 -13.20
N CYS A 99 13.22 5.00 -14.36
CA CYS A 99 14.67 5.13 -14.56
C CYS A 99 15.07 6.62 -14.68
N VAL A 100 14.84 7.38 -13.62
CA VAL A 100 15.13 8.80 -13.48
C VAL A 100 15.85 9.05 -12.15
N PRO A 101 16.56 10.19 -12.00
CA PRO A 101 17.18 10.55 -10.73
C PRO A 101 16.18 10.53 -9.56
N PRO A 102 16.61 10.19 -8.33
CA PRO A 102 15.70 10.09 -7.17
C PRO A 102 14.97 11.40 -6.84
N GLY A 103 15.54 12.55 -7.19
CA GLY A 103 14.90 13.86 -7.01
C GLY A 103 14.00 14.28 -8.18
N HIS A 104 13.79 13.44 -9.20
CA HIS A 104 12.96 13.78 -10.34
C HIS A 104 11.46 13.70 -10.00
N GLY A 105 10.64 14.56 -10.60
CA GLY A 105 9.20 14.63 -10.30
C GLY A 105 8.40 13.37 -10.65
N GLU A 106 8.94 12.53 -11.54
CA GLU A 106 8.34 11.24 -11.92
C GLU A 106 8.84 10.05 -11.09
N SER A 107 9.74 10.27 -10.12
CA SER A 107 10.24 9.21 -9.26
C SER A 107 9.18 8.84 -8.21
N ASN A 108 8.80 7.57 -8.19
CA ASN A 108 7.93 7.02 -7.15
C ASN A 108 8.60 7.15 -5.78
N PHE A 109 9.93 6.96 -5.71
CA PHE A 109 10.70 7.21 -4.50
C PHE A 109 10.49 8.63 -3.98
N ARG A 110 10.69 9.64 -4.83
CA ARG A 110 10.50 11.05 -4.44
C ARG A 110 9.12 11.28 -3.84
N LEU A 111 8.08 10.86 -4.55
CA LEU A 111 6.70 11.02 -4.13
C LEU A 111 6.46 10.40 -2.75
N THR A 112 6.90 9.15 -2.57
CA THR A 112 6.73 8.47 -1.29
C THR A 112 7.53 9.15 -0.19
N ASP A 113 8.81 9.47 -0.42
CA ASP A 113 9.74 10.06 0.55
C ASP A 113 9.21 11.38 1.10
N GLU A 114 8.72 12.26 0.23
CA GLU A 114 8.10 13.54 0.61
C GLU A 114 6.88 13.36 1.53
N LEU A 115 6.13 12.28 1.34
CA LEU A 115 4.87 12.04 2.03
C LEU A 115 5.01 11.21 3.32
N LEU A 116 5.91 10.22 3.36
CA LEU A 116 5.93 9.23 4.45
C LEU A 116 7.33 8.93 5.04
N PRO A 117 8.31 8.32 4.34
CA PRO A 117 9.63 8.02 4.92
C PRO A 117 10.32 9.20 5.59
N SER A 118 10.29 10.41 5.01
CA SER A 118 10.85 11.62 5.64
C SER A 118 10.13 12.06 6.93
N LYS A 119 8.93 11.52 7.19
CA LYS A 119 8.12 11.78 8.39
C LYS A 119 8.32 10.71 9.48
N LEU A 120 9.02 9.63 9.18
CA LEU A 120 9.25 8.55 10.15
C LEU A 120 10.21 9.01 11.26
N PRO A 121 9.95 8.63 12.53
CA PRO A 121 10.88 8.87 13.63
C PRO A 121 12.26 8.28 13.33
N ALA A 122 13.32 9.02 13.64
CA ALA A 122 14.68 8.52 13.48
C ALA A 122 15.03 7.47 14.56
N PRO A 123 15.66 6.33 14.19
CA PRO A 123 16.03 5.95 12.83
C PRO A 123 14.82 5.39 12.08
N GLY A 124 14.57 5.93 10.87
CA GLY A 124 13.41 5.57 10.05
C GLY A 124 13.51 4.17 9.42
N ALA A 125 12.58 3.87 8.51
CA ALA A 125 12.54 2.60 7.81
C ALA A 125 13.74 2.37 6.88
N VAL A 126 14.10 1.09 6.69
CA VAL A 126 15.15 0.68 5.76
C VAL A 126 14.60 0.71 4.34
N SER A 127 15.13 1.58 3.49
CA SER A 127 14.67 1.77 2.11
C SER A 127 15.50 0.98 1.09
N HIS A 128 14.83 0.26 0.18
CA HIS A 128 15.39 -0.54 -0.90
C HIS A 128 14.85 -0.03 -2.25
N ARG A 129 15.58 0.90 -2.89
CA ARG A 129 15.27 1.45 -4.21
C ARG A 129 16.25 0.94 -5.26
#